data_AF-A0A381YEL5-F1
#
_entry.id   AF-A0A381YEL5-F1
#
_cell.length_a   1.000
_cell.length_b   1.000
_cell.length_c   1.000
_cell.angle_alpha   90.00
_cell.angle_beta   90.00
_cell.angle_gamma   90.00
#
_symmetry.space_group_name_H-M   'P 1'
#
loop_
_entity.id
_entity.type
_entity.pdbx_description
1 polymer ?
#
loop_
_entity_poly.entity_id
_entity_poly.type
_entity_poly.pdbx_seq_one_letter_code
_entity_poly.pdbx_strand_id
1 'polypeptide(L)'
;ADLFVYIRAKTIPKTSSGKISRHQARERWLGGKLEFVGEARQGEAGSAVETTGSNAGAAPLERFGALFHRYGLRGEETGTLGDVGLDSLRIAEFAHDLKAELEAGGNGDLSDSVDLRLLIKISVSELFESLEDVAAAAPRAKLRFKRTVLKLQREHQDQEARMMRADTRLRFEPSELLAQASPQEASRGAILLTGGTGFFGPFLLKSLLEQCEGEIFVLVRAKDPEAGMLRLRAALRTVGGAPGANTLDWERRVRPVCGDLAEANLGLSRTDWQLLSRQVHTIYHNGALVNYLFDYAAMRETNVGGTHEVIRLALSDRVKVLNHISTTFVFGWSVKRTLFETDTNPDMERLDFGYSQSKWVSEQVVLRAMQDGLQARIFRPALLSPSIGGEGDHFDISIRLLAFMLKHRIGTTAKNQVSFFPADLAADNIVAISSLPESLSTTCHVTRDTYATMLDITTILARLTRQSFENFALNDFVPEVIERCQKDDPLFPLLNFLVRSVSNITAMEFKRYDNSNFQRFRGQVTQGKEDPLLEDVVVGILRFMRGHGIVED
;
A
#
# COMPACT_ATOMS: atom_id res chain seq x y z
N ALA A 1 -7.90 14.85 32.61
CA ALA A 1 -6.60 14.16 32.73
C ALA A 1 -6.86 12.69 32.51
N ASP A 2 -6.24 12.10 31.49
CA ASP A 2 -6.48 10.69 31.16
C ASP A 2 -5.87 9.81 32.25
N LEU A 3 -6.70 8.91 32.79
CA LEU A 3 -6.31 7.92 33.78
C LEU A 3 -5.92 6.64 33.03
N PHE A 4 -4.65 6.28 33.12
CA PHE A 4 -4.12 5.03 32.58
C PHE A 4 -4.13 3.99 33.68
N VAL A 5 -4.72 2.83 33.43
CA VAL A 5 -4.76 1.72 34.38
C VAL A 5 -3.97 0.54 33.82
N TYR A 6 -3.04 0.05 34.63
CA TYR A 6 -2.26 -1.15 34.34
C TYR A 6 -3.01 -2.38 34.85
N ILE A 7 -3.10 -3.39 34.00
CA ILE A 7 -3.69 -4.70 34.31
C ILE A 7 -2.74 -5.79 33.85
N ARG A 8 -2.83 -6.97 34.47
CA ARG A 8 -1.93 -8.09 34.17
C ARG A 8 -2.07 -8.51 32.70
N ALA A 9 -0.95 -8.78 32.02
CA ALA A 9 -0.93 -9.19 30.62
C ALA A 9 -1.84 -10.42 30.38
N LYS A 10 -2.46 -10.50 29.19
CA LYS A 10 -3.37 -11.58 28.76
C LYS A 10 -4.70 -11.70 29.54
N THR A 11 -5.04 -10.74 30.41
CA THR A 11 -6.33 -10.73 31.13
C THR A 11 -7.47 -10.02 30.38
N ILE A 12 -7.12 -9.20 29.37
CA ILE A 12 -8.08 -8.51 28.50
C ILE A 12 -8.74 -9.53 27.57
N PRO A 13 -10.09 -9.64 27.59
CA PRO A 13 -10.80 -10.56 26.70
C PRO A 13 -10.58 -10.16 25.23
N LYS A 14 -10.31 -11.17 24.39
CA LYS A 14 -10.11 -11.03 22.95
C LYS A 14 -11.23 -11.72 22.17
N THR A 15 -11.49 -11.27 20.96
CA THR A 15 -12.36 -11.95 19.98
C THR A 15 -11.66 -13.19 19.41
N SER A 16 -12.39 -14.06 18.72
CA SER A 16 -11.83 -15.21 17.99
C SER A 16 -10.76 -14.82 16.96
N SER A 17 -10.78 -13.57 16.49
CA SER A 17 -9.79 -12.95 15.59
C SER A 17 -8.62 -12.24 16.32
N GLY A 18 -8.48 -12.40 17.63
CA GLY A 18 -7.36 -11.87 18.42
C GLY A 18 -7.42 -10.38 18.77
N LYS A 19 -8.44 -9.65 18.32
CA LYS A 19 -8.66 -8.23 18.68
C LYS A 19 -9.22 -8.10 20.09
N ILE A 20 -9.01 -6.97 20.76
CA ILE A 20 -9.61 -6.71 22.07
C ILE A 20 -11.14 -6.66 21.95
N SER A 21 -11.82 -7.51 22.72
CA SER A 21 -13.27 -7.47 22.88
C SER A 21 -13.64 -6.31 23.79
N ARG A 22 -13.76 -5.10 23.23
CA ARG A 22 -13.99 -3.85 23.98
C ARG A 22 -15.21 -3.92 24.90
N HIS A 23 -16.28 -4.57 24.46
CA HIS A 23 -17.48 -4.78 25.26
C HIS A 23 -17.20 -5.62 26.51
N GLN A 24 -16.61 -6.81 26.34
CA GLN A 24 -16.30 -7.70 27.47
C GLN A 24 -15.20 -7.11 28.37
N ALA A 25 -14.25 -6.36 27.81
CA ALA A 25 -13.22 -5.69 28.58
C ALA A 25 -13.84 -4.62 29.48
N ARG A 26 -14.77 -3.80 28.96
CA ARG A 26 -15.54 -2.82 29.73
C ARG A 26 -16.39 -3.48 30.81
N GLU A 27 -17.07 -4.57 30.48
CA GLU A 27 -17.91 -5.31 31.43
C GLU A 27 -17.10 -5.89 32.59
N ARG A 28 -15.93 -6.50 32.29
CA ARG A 28 -15.02 -7.00 33.32
C ARG A 28 -14.40 -5.88 34.16
N TRP A 29 -14.11 -4.72 33.56
CA TRP A 29 -13.66 -3.53 34.28
C TRP A 29 -14.71 -3.03 35.28
N LEU A 30 -15.93 -2.77 34.80
CA LEU A 30 -17.03 -2.29 35.64
C LEU A 30 -17.46 -3.30 36.70
N GLY A 31 -17.30 -4.60 36.41
CA GLY A 31 -17.58 -5.69 37.34
C GLY A 31 -16.44 -6.03 38.31
N GLY A 32 -15.33 -5.28 38.32
CA GLY A 32 -14.18 -5.52 39.21
C GLY A 32 -13.42 -6.84 38.95
N LYS A 33 -13.60 -7.44 37.76
CA LYS A 33 -13.01 -8.73 37.38
C LYS A 33 -11.67 -8.60 36.64
N LEU A 34 -11.23 -7.39 36.34
CA LEU A 34 -9.87 -7.12 35.84
C LEU A 34 -8.97 -6.82 37.02
N GLU A 35 -7.92 -7.63 37.18
CA GLU A 35 -6.95 -7.49 38.26
C GLU A 35 -6.12 -6.22 38.04
N PHE A 36 -6.33 -5.25 38.93
CA PHE A 36 -5.69 -3.94 38.94
C PHE A 36 -4.24 -4.04 39.42
N VAL A 37 -3.29 -3.59 38.59
CA VAL A 37 -1.86 -3.63 38.88
C VAL A 37 -1.33 -2.23 39.25
N GLY A 38 -2.00 -1.16 38.81
CA GLY A 38 -1.67 0.22 39.18
C GLY A 38 -2.38 1.24 38.29
N GLU A 39 -2.26 2.52 38.62
CA GLU A 39 -2.74 3.63 37.78
C GLU A 39 -1.66 4.70 37.59
N ALA A 40 -1.68 5.39 36.45
CA ALA A 40 -0.89 6.57 36.18
C ALA A 40 -1.79 7.68 35.62
N ARG A 41 -1.52 8.92 36.01
CA ARG A 41 -2.21 10.11 35.48
C ARG A 41 -1.24 10.88 34.63
N GLN A 42 -1.72 11.35 33.48
CA GLN A 42 -0.93 12.22 32.61
C GLN A 42 -0.51 13.48 33.39
N GLY A 43 0.78 13.59 33.72
CA GLY A 43 1.36 14.71 34.48
C GLY A 43 2.24 14.32 35.69
N GLU A 44 2.20 13.07 36.16
CA GLU A 44 3.18 12.59 37.15
C GLU A 44 4.43 12.10 36.44
N ALA A 45 5.45 12.96 36.38
CA ALA A 45 6.79 12.61 35.95
C ALA A 45 7.43 11.66 36.98
N GLY A 46 7.10 10.37 36.87
CA GLY A 46 7.89 9.30 37.46
C GLY A 46 9.22 9.20 36.73
N SER A 47 10.31 9.35 37.48
CA SER A 47 11.71 9.30 37.04
C SER A 47 11.93 8.38 35.84
N ALA A 48 12.40 8.97 34.74
CA ALA A 48 13.06 8.24 33.68
C ALA A 48 14.14 7.35 34.34
N VAL A 49 14.01 6.04 34.19
CA VAL A 49 15.15 5.15 34.36
C VAL A 49 16.14 5.60 33.30
N GLU A 50 17.25 6.18 33.74
CA GLU A 50 18.35 6.58 32.90
C GLU A 50 18.75 5.39 32.03
N THR A 51 18.52 5.49 30.72
CA THR A 51 19.18 4.65 29.72
C THR A 51 20.65 5.06 29.67
N THR A 52 21.42 4.55 30.63
CA THR A 52 22.87 4.62 30.61
C THR A 52 23.42 3.49 29.74
N GLY A 53 24.33 3.86 28.83
CA GLY A 53 25.34 2.96 28.30
C GLY A 53 24.96 2.13 27.08
N SER A 54 25.44 2.56 25.91
CA SER A 54 25.90 1.62 24.88
C SER A 54 26.84 0.61 25.55
N ASN A 55 26.40 -0.64 25.68
CA ASN A 55 27.15 -1.70 26.34
C ASN A 55 28.14 -2.33 25.35
N ALA A 56 28.92 -1.49 24.67
CA ALA A 56 29.87 -1.89 23.63
C ALA A 56 31.01 -2.81 24.16
N GLY A 57 31.14 -2.95 25.48
CA GLY A 57 32.10 -3.85 26.15
C GLY A 57 31.52 -5.16 26.70
N ALA A 58 30.20 -5.40 26.62
CA ALA A 58 29.58 -6.62 27.14
C ALA A 58 29.79 -7.84 26.22
N ALA A 59 29.84 -9.03 26.81
CA ALA A 59 30.02 -10.27 26.05
C ALA A 59 28.85 -10.46 25.05
N PRO A 60 29.08 -10.99 23.83
CA PRO A 60 28.04 -11.08 22.80
C PRO A 60 26.72 -11.73 23.25
N LEU A 61 26.79 -12.71 24.15
CA LEU A 61 25.62 -13.40 24.71
C LEU A 61 24.79 -12.47 25.63
N GLU A 62 25.45 -11.62 26.42
CA GLU A 62 24.80 -10.66 27.32
C GLU A 62 24.07 -9.57 26.53
N ARG A 63 24.58 -9.21 25.34
CA ARG A 63 23.94 -8.23 24.46
C ARG A 63 22.62 -8.74 23.89
N PHE A 64 22.57 -9.99 23.42
CA PHE A 64 21.31 -10.59 22.95
C PHE A 64 20.31 -10.80 24.09
N GLY A 65 20.77 -11.21 25.27
CA GLY A 65 19.93 -11.29 26.48
C GLY A 65 19.33 -9.92 26.85
N ALA A 66 20.13 -8.86 26.85
CA ALA A 66 19.67 -7.49 27.12
C ALA A 66 18.68 -6.98 26.07
N LEU A 67 18.90 -7.32 24.79
CA LEU A 67 17.97 -7.01 23.70
C LEU A 67 16.61 -7.67 23.95
N PHE A 68 16.57 -8.98 24.19
CA PHE A 68 15.30 -9.70 24.42
C PHE A 68 14.55 -9.13 25.63
N HIS A 69 15.26 -8.85 26.73
CA HIS A 69 14.68 -8.27 27.93
C HIS A 69 14.06 -6.87 27.68
N ARG A 70 14.68 -6.03 26.83
CA ARG A 70 14.14 -4.70 26.45
C ARG A 70 12.74 -4.79 25.82
N TYR A 71 12.48 -5.89 25.12
CA TYR A 71 11.20 -6.17 24.48
C TYR A 71 10.29 -7.08 25.33
N GLY A 72 10.67 -7.38 26.57
CA GLY A 72 9.90 -8.20 27.50
C GLY A 72 9.92 -9.70 27.19
N LEU A 73 10.96 -10.17 26.48
CA LEU A 73 11.16 -11.56 26.07
C LEU A 73 12.16 -12.26 26.97
N ARG A 74 11.95 -13.55 27.21
CA ARG A 74 12.83 -14.40 28.04
C ARG A 74 13.78 -15.27 27.22
N GLY A 75 13.48 -15.48 25.93
CA GLY A 75 14.26 -16.39 25.09
C GLY A 75 13.85 -17.86 25.23
N GLU A 76 12.76 -18.15 25.94
CA GLU A 76 12.24 -19.51 26.18
C GLU A 76 10.84 -19.70 25.56
N GLU A 77 10.27 -18.65 24.99
CA GLU A 77 8.91 -18.68 24.49
C GLU A 77 8.82 -19.48 23.18
N THR A 78 7.98 -20.51 23.20
CA THR A 78 7.74 -21.40 22.03
C THR A 78 6.89 -20.76 20.93
N GLY A 79 6.31 -19.59 21.19
CA GLY A 79 5.55 -18.80 20.23
C GLY A 79 6.44 -17.79 19.50
N THR A 80 5.91 -17.19 18.43
CA THR A 80 6.59 -16.11 17.69
C THR A 80 6.53 -14.77 18.42
N LEU A 81 7.27 -13.75 17.96
CA LEU A 81 7.20 -12.39 18.51
C LEU A 81 5.78 -11.81 18.53
N GLY A 82 4.96 -12.17 17.53
CA GLY A 82 3.55 -11.77 17.48
C GLY A 82 2.70 -12.50 18.54
N ASP A 83 2.92 -13.80 18.72
CA ASP A 83 2.17 -14.63 19.68
C ASP A 83 2.42 -14.20 21.13
N VAL A 84 3.63 -13.71 21.42
CA VAL A 84 4.01 -13.20 22.74
C VAL A 84 3.58 -11.76 22.98
N GLY A 85 3.02 -11.09 21.96
CA GLY A 85 2.30 -9.82 22.11
C GLY A 85 3.02 -8.57 21.63
N LEU A 86 4.09 -8.68 20.82
CA LEU A 86 4.64 -7.53 20.11
C LEU A 86 3.76 -7.19 18.90
N ASP A 87 3.45 -5.91 18.71
CA ASP A 87 2.76 -5.42 17.52
C ASP A 87 3.73 -5.16 16.35
N SER A 88 3.21 -4.84 15.16
CA SER A 88 4.03 -4.66 13.96
C SER A 88 5.09 -3.56 14.08
N LEU A 89 4.86 -2.53 14.89
CA LEU A 89 5.83 -1.46 15.13
C LEU A 89 6.95 -1.96 16.05
N ARG A 90 6.58 -2.60 17.17
CA ARG A 90 7.51 -3.17 18.14
C ARG A 90 8.36 -4.29 17.54
N ILE A 91 7.81 -5.07 16.61
CA ILE A 91 8.57 -6.09 15.87
C ILE A 91 9.56 -5.42 14.90
N ALA A 92 9.19 -4.32 14.25
CA ALA A 92 10.10 -3.55 13.39
C ALA A 92 11.25 -2.91 14.19
N GLU A 93 10.95 -2.36 15.37
CA GLU A 93 11.95 -1.86 16.32
C GLU A 93 12.88 -2.99 16.78
N PHE A 94 12.33 -4.14 17.19
CA PHE A 94 13.11 -5.31 17.58
C PHE A 94 14.04 -5.79 16.44
N ALA A 95 13.52 -5.84 15.21
CA ALA A 95 14.29 -6.24 14.04
C ALA A 95 15.44 -5.28 13.73
N HIS A 96 15.21 -3.98 13.91
CA HIS A 96 16.24 -2.96 13.74
C HIS A 96 17.32 -3.08 14.82
N ASP A 97 16.92 -3.19 16.09
CA ASP A 97 17.86 -3.34 17.21
C ASP A 97 18.66 -4.65 17.10
N LEU A 98 18.02 -5.75 16.67
CA LEU A 98 18.70 -7.02 16.44
C LEU A 98 19.76 -6.93 15.33
N LYS A 99 19.47 -6.21 14.25
CA LYS A 99 20.44 -5.94 13.17
C LYS A 99 21.64 -5.15 13.68
N ALA A 100 21.38 -4.10 14.46
CA ALA A 100 22.42 -3.28 15.07
C ALA A 100 23.33 -4.11 15.99
N GLU A 101 22.76 -5.02 16.80
CA GLU A 101 23.53 -5.92 17.67
C GLU A 101 24.37 -6.94 16.89
N LEU A 102 23.84 -7.47 15.77
CA LEU A 102 24.59 -8.36 14.88
C LEU A 102 25.76 -7.64 14.21
N GLU A 103 25.56 -6.41 13.74
CA GLU A 103 26.60 -5.54 13.18
C GLU A 103 27.69 -5.23 14.21
N ALA A 104 27.30 -4.79 15.41
CA ALA A 104 28.21 -4.54 16.52
C ALA A 104 29.00 -5.81 16.93
N GLY A 105 28.41 -6.99 16.72
CA GLY A 105 29.06 -8.29 16.92
C GLY A 105 29.96 -8.77 15.80
N GLY A 106 30.19 -7.99 14.75
CA GLY A 106 30.99 -8.40 13.59
C GLY A 106 30.31 -9.45 12.70
N ASN A 107 28.97 -9.50 12.71
CA ASN A 107 28.13 -10.41 11.92
C ASN A 107 27.28 -9.63 10.90
N GLY A 108 27.88 -8.66 10.19
CA GLY A 108 27.16 -7.84 9.20
C GLY A 108 26.46 -8.68 8.12
N ASP A 109 27.06 -9.79 7.71
CA ASP A 109 26.47 -10.73 6.75
C ASP A 109 25.18 -11.42 7.25
N LEU A 110 25.05 -11.57 8.58
CA LEU A 110 23.82 -12.06 9.21
C LEU A 110 22.81 -10.93 9.42
N SER A 111 23.25 -9.71 9.73
CA SER A 111 22.38 -8.52 9.80
C SER A 111 21.59 -8.34 8.50
N ASP A 112 22.24 -8.47 7.35
CA ASP A 112 21.61 -8.40 6.03
C ASP A 112 20.54 -9.48 5.83
N SER A 113 20.74 -10.65 6.45
CA SER A 113 19.85 -11.80 6.34
C SER A 113 18.65 -11.73 7.28
N VAL A 114 18.70 -10.91 8.35
CA VAL A 114 17.58 -10.74 9.29
C VAL A 114 16.43 -10.00 8.62
N ASP A 115 15.27 -10.67 8.58
CA ASP A 115 14.04 -10.15 8.00
C ASP A 115 12.91 -10.11 9.04
N LEU A 116 12.20 -8.98 9.13
CA LEU A 116 10.89 -8.86 9.77
C LEU A 116 9.97 -10.06 9.48
N ARG A 117 9.89 -10.50 8.22
CA ARG A 117 9.06 -11.64 7.80
C ARG A 117 9.49 -12.97 8.43
N LEU A 118 10.78 -13.08 8.76
CA LEU A 118 11.34 -14.23 9.47
C LEU A 118 11.14 -14.12 10.99
N LEU A 119 11.35 -12.94 11.55
CA LEU A 119 11.20 -12.68 12.98
C LEU A 119 9.76 -12.87 13.49
N ILE A 120 8.78 -12.67 12.60
CA ILE A 120 7.37 -12.95 12.88
C ILE A 120 7.06 -14.45 12.91
N LYS A 121 7.94 -15.32 12.38
CA LYS A 121 7.65 -16.76 12.18
C LYS A 121 8.58 -17.71 12.94
N ILE A 122 9.78 -17.27 13.30
CA ILE A 122 10.65 -18.03 14.20
C ILE A 122 10.11 -17.94 15.63
N SER A 123 10.13 -19.05 16.36
CA SER A 123 9.82 -18.99 17.80
C SER A 123 10.88 -18.14 18.51
N VAL A 124 10.49 -17.45 19.57
CA VAL A 124 11.43 -16.62 20.35
C VAL A 124 12.55 -17.50 20.90
N SER A 125 12.24 -18.73 21.33
CA SER A 125 13.24 -19.72 21.76
C SER A 125 14.22 -20.12 20.67
N GLU A 126 13.75 -20.43 19.46
CA GLU A 126 14.62 -20.88 18.37
C GLU A 126 15.51 -19.74 17.84
N LEU A 127 14.98 -18.50 17.87
CA LEU A 127 15.75 -17.31 17.55
C LEU A 127 16.84 -17.08 18.61
N PHE A 128 16.49 -17.20 19.88
CA PHE A 128 17.43 -16.98 20.98
C PHE A 128 18.57 -18.02 20.95
N GLU A 129 18.24 -19.31 20.88
CA GLU A 129 19.22 -20.40 20.75
C GLU A 129 20.15 -20.18 19.56
N SER A 130 19.60 -19.76 18.42
CA SER A 130 20.41 -19.47 17.23
C SER A 130 21.37 -18.30 17.41
N LEU A 131 20.95 -17.26 18.13
CA LEU A 131 21.78 -16.08 18.42
C LEU A 131 22.85 -16.39 19.47
N GLU A 132 22.55 -17.24 20.46
CA GLU A 132 23.54 -17.76 21.41
C GLU A 132 24.63 -18.56 20.69
N ASP A 133 24.24 -19.43 19.77
CA ASP A 133 25.14 -20.21 18.92
C ASP A 133 26.08 -19.31 18.10
N VAL A 134 25.54 -18.20 17.57
CA VAL A 134 26.30 -17.17 16.83
C VAL A 134 27.24 -16.39 17.75
N ALA A 135 26.76 -16.00 18.94
CA ALA A 135 27.53 -15.28 19.96
C ALA A 135 28.69 -16.13 20.51
N ALA A 136 28.51 -17.44 20.64
CA ALA A 136 29.53 -18.39 21.08
C ALA A 136 30.60 -18.69 20.00
N ALA A 137 30.51 -18.04 18.84
CA ALA A 137 31.40 -18.24 17.69
C ALA A 137 31.57 -19.73 17.31
N ALA A 138 30.54 -20.55 17.54
CA ALA A 138 30.63 -21.97 17.23
C ALA A 138 30.92 -22.13 15.73
N PRO A 139 31.92 -22.94 15.31
CA PRO A 139 32.47 -22.92 13.94
C PRO A 139 31.45 -23.13 12.81
N ARG A 140 30.25 -23.63 13.13
CA ARG A 140 29.17 -23.90 12.17
C ARG A 140 27.87 -23.14 12.49
N ALA A 141 27.78 -22.40 13.58
CA ALA A 141 26.55 -21.72 14.01
C ALA A 141 26.10 -20.64 13.02
N LYS A 142 27.00 -19.75 12.60
CA LYS A 142 26.69 -18.71 11.60
C LYS A 142 26.15 -19.32 10.30
N LEU A 143 26.76 -20.42 9.83
CA LEU A 143 26.33 -21.13 8.64
C LEU A 143 24.97 -21.83 8.83
N ARG A 144 24.73 -22.44 9.99
CA ARG A 144 23.43 -23.06 10.33
C ARG A 144 22.31 -22.02 10.42
N PHE A 145 22.55 -20.90 11.10
CA PHE A 145 21.59 -19.81 11.20
C PHE A 145 21.25 -19.25 9.82
N LYS A 146 22.27 -18.90 9.02
CA LYS A 146 22.08 -18.42 7.65
C LYS A 146 21.31 -19.41 6.78
N ARG A 147 21.64 -20.71 6.85
CA ARG A 147 20.94 -21.76 6.11
C ARG A 147 19.47 -21.90 6.54
N THR A 148 19.20 -21.81 7.83
CA THR A 148 17.83 -21.88 8.38
C THR A 148 17.01 -20.68 7.95
N VAL A 149 17.60 -19.48 8.04
CA VAL A 149 16.99 -18.23 7.57
C VAL A 149 16.62 -18.29 6.09
N LEU A 150 17.57 -18.67 5.24
CA LEU A 150 17.34 -18.80 3.80
C LEU A 150 16.31 -19.88 3.47
N LYS A 151 16.30 -20.99 4.22
CA LYS A 151 15.31 -22.06 4.06
C LYS A 151 13.90 -21.56 4.38
N LEU A 152 13.71 -20.89 5.51
CA LEU A 152 12.42 -20.33 5.93
C LEU A 152 11.92 -19.27 4.94
N GLN A 153 12.81 -18.39 4.46
CA GLN A 153 12.47 -17.41 3.43
C GLN A 153 11.99 -18.08 2.14
N ARG A 154 12.68 -19.12 1.68
CA ARG A 154 12.30 -19.87 0.48
C ARG A 154 10.96 -20.59 0.66
N GLU A 155 10.77 -21.26 1.79
CA GLU A 155 9.50 -21.92 2.11
C GLU A 155 8.33 -20.92 2.15
N HIS A 156 8.55 -19.73 2.71
CA HIS A 156 7.56 -18.67 2.72
C HIS A 156 7.23 -18.15 1.31
N GLN A 157 8.23 -17.87 0.48
CA GLN A 157 8.04 -17.45 -0.92
C GLN A 157 7.32 -18.53 -1.73
N ASP A 158 7.68 -19.80 -1.53
CA ASP A 158 7.01 -20.93 -2.18
C ASP A 158 5.55 -21.05 -1.73
N GLN A 159 5.25 -20.80 -0.45
CA GLN A 159 3.88 -20.77 0.06
C GLN A 159 3.07 -19.62 -0.57
N GLU A 160 3.63 -18.40 -0.63
CA GLU A 160 2.98 -17.26 -1.28
C GLU A 160 2.72 -17.54 -2.76
N ALA A 161 3.72 -18.03 -3.49
CA ALA A 161 3.56 -18.38 -4.89
C ALA A 161 2.53 -19.49 -5.12
N ARG A 162 2.36 -20.42 -4.17
CA ARG A 162 1.28 -21.43 -4.22
C ARG A 162 -0.09 -20.79 -4.02
N MET A 163 -0.24 -19.90 -3.03
CA MET A 163 -1.50 -19.17 -2.80
C MET A 163 -1.85 -18.33 -4.03
N MET A 164 -0.91 -17.53 -4.54
CA MET A 164 -1.09 -16.72 -5.74
C MET A 164 -1.59 -17.56 -6.94
N ARG A 165 -0.91 -18.68 -7.24
CA ARG A 165 -1.31 -19.58 -8.34
C ARG A 165 -2.67 -20.25 -8.14
N ALA A 166 -3.08 -20.48 -6.89
CA ALA A 166 -4.41 -21.00 -6.60
C ALA A 166 -5.47 -19.92 -6.84
N ASP A 167 -5.18 -18.69 -6.43
CA ASP A 167 -6.11 -17.57 -6.49
C ASP A 167 -6.29 -17.02 -7.90
N THR A 168 -5.31 -17.15 -8.79
CA THR A 168 -5.52 -16.83 -10.23
C THR A 168 -6.52 -17.77 -10.91
N ARG A 169 -6.86 -18.90 -10.28
CA ARG A 169 -7.81 -19.90 -10.82
C ARG A 169 -9.23 -19.74 -10.27
N LEU A 170 -9.51 -18.67 -9.52
CA LEU A 170 -10.86 -18.36 -9.08
C LEU A 170 -11.77 -18.27 -10.31
N ARG A 171 -12.84 -19.05 -10.29
CA ARG A 171 -13.80 -19.15 -11.40
C ARG A 171 -15.05 -18.36 -11.06
N PHE A 172 -15.65 -17.84 -12.12
CA PHE A 172 -16.97 -17.23 -12.08
C PHE A 172 -17.88 -18.13 -12.90
N GLU A 173 -19.10 -18.37 -12.42
CA GLU A 173 -20.16 -19.01 -13.23
C GLU A 173 -21.10 -17.90 -13.69
N PRO A 174 -20.93 -17.36 -14.91
CA PRO A 174 -21.91 -16.46 -15.47
C PRO A 174 -23.20 -17.23 -15.67
N SER A 175 -24.33 -16.68 -15.25
CA SER A 175 -25.62 -17.21 -15.70
C SER A 175 -25.69 -17.07 -17.22
N GLU A 176 -25.88 -18.18 -17.94
CA GLU A 176 -25.87 -18.26 -19.42
C GLU A 176 -26.88 -17.32 -20.11
N LEU A 177 -27.80 -16.72 -19.33
CA LEU A 177 -28.89 -15.86 -19.76
C LEU A 177 -28.70 -14.36 -19.43
N LEU A 178 -27.51 -13.92 -18.99
CA LEU A 178 -27.33 -12.51 -18.60
C LEU A 178 -27.31 -11.60 -19.83
N ALA A 179 -28.26 -10.67 -19.88
CA ALA A 179 -28.23 -9.58 -20.85
C ALA A 179 -26.95 -8.74 -20.66
N GLN A 180 -26.23 -8.52 -21.76
CA GLN A 180 -25.10 -7.59 -21.77
C GLN A 180 -25.63 -6.16 -21.73
N ALA A 181 -25.01 -5.30 -20.91
CA ALA A 181 -25.29 -3.88 -20.99
C ALA A 181 -24.78 -3.35 -22.34
N SER A 182 -25.61 -2.57 -23.03
CA SER A 182 -25.11 -1.84 -24.20
C SER A 182 -24.10 -0.77 -23.75
N PRO A 183 -23.09 -0.42 -24.58
CA PRO A 183 -22.15 0.65 -24.26
C PRO A 183 -22.82 1.99 -23.92
N GLN A 184 -23.98 2.26 -24.51
CA GLN A 184 -24.75 3.49 -24.30
C GLN A 184 -25.52 3.49 -22.96
N GLU A 185 -25.98 2.33 -22.49
CA GLU A 185 -26.55 2.20 -21.15
C GLU A 185 -25.46 2.26 -20.07
N ALA A 186 -24.25 1.77 -20.36
CA ALA A 186 -23.12 1.82 -19.44
C ALA A 186 -22.63 3.25 -19.17
N SER A 187 -22.69 4.15 -20.17
CA SER A 187 -22.21 5.53 -20.05
C SER A 187 -23.16 6.48 -19.31
N ARG A 188 -24.47 6.21 -19.34
CA ARG A 188 -25.50 7.00 -18.63
C ARG A 188 -26.04 6.35 -17.36
N GLY A 189 -25.73 5.08 -17.16
CA GLY A 189 -26.22 4.29 -16.04
C GLY A 189 -25.54 4.59 -14.71
N ALA A 190 -26.08 4.02 -13.62
CA ALA A 190 -25.51 4.20 -12.30
C ALA A 190 -24.13 3.52 -12.17
N ILE A 191 -23.27 4.13 -11.37
CA ILE A 191 -21.87 3.76 -11.19
C ILE A 191 -21.65 3.23 -9.78
N LEU A 192 -20.83 2.19 -9.62
CA LEU A 192 -20.24 1.83 -8.33
C LEU A 192 -18.77 2.21 -8.31
N LEU A 193 -18.36 3.04 -7.36
CA LEU A 193 -16.96 3.34 -7.05
C LEU A 193 -16.55 2.62 -5.77
N THR A 194 -15.44 1.88 -5.82
CA THR A 194 -14.78 1.38 -4.60
C THR A 194 -13.56 2.25 -4.29
N GLY A 195 -13.22 2.38 -3.00
CA GLY A 195 -12.05 3.16 -2.59
C GLY A 195 -12.20 4.67 -2.71
N GLY A 196 -13.44 5.20 -2.77
CA GLY A 196 -13.71 6.65 -2.89
C GLY A 196 -13.23 7.51 -1.72
N THR A 197 -12.76 6.90 -0.63
CA THR A 197 -12.17 7.58 0.54
C THR A 197 -10.65 7.37 0.67
N GLY A 198 -10.02 6.71 -0.31
CA GLY A 198 -8.56 6.53 -0.37
C GLY A 198 -7.86 7.76 -0.96
N PHE A 199 -6.62 7.59 -1.42
CA PHE A 199 -5.86 8.66 -2.08
C PHE A 199 -6.42 9.02 -3.47
N PHE A 200 -6.50 8.04 -4.36
CA PHE A 200 -6.92 8.27 -5.76
C PHE A 200 -8.44 8.38 -5.92
N GLY A 201 -9.19 7.81 -4.96
CA GLY A 201 -10.65 7.74 -4.99
C GLY A 201 -11.37 9.09 -5.11
N PRO A 202 -10.97 10.13 -4.35
CA PRO A 202 -11.56 11.46 -4.45
C PRO A 202 -11.38 12.12 -5.83
N PHE A 203 -10.22 11.94 -6.46
CA PHE A 203 -10.00 12.41 -7.83
C PHE A 203 -10.92 11.69 -8.81
N LEU A 204 -11.02 10.36 -8.71
CA LEU A 204 -11.98 9.58 -9.51
C LEU A 204 -13.42 10.02 -9.27
N LEU A 205 -13.83 10.21 -8.00
CA LEU A 205 -15.19 10.64 -7.67
C LEU A 205 -15.50 12.03 -8.25
N LYS A 206 -14.57 12.98 -8.12
CA LYS A 206 -14.69 14.32 -8.70
C LYS A 206 -14.86 14.23 -10.22
N SER A 207 -14.00 13.44 -10.87
CA SER A 207 -14.04 13.26 -12.32
C SER A 207 -15.33 12.57 -12.81
N LEU A 208 -15.82 11.56 -12.09
CA LEU A 208 -17.12 10.92 -12.38
C LEU A 208 -18.30 11.89 -12.22
N LEU A 209 -18.25 12.80 -11.24
CA LEU A 209 -19.26 13.82 -11.06
C LEU A 209 -19.27 14.84 -12.21
N GLU A 210 -18.10 15.20 -12.74
CA GLU A 210 -17.95 16.16 -13.85
C GLU A 210 -18.29 15.57 -15.22
N GLN A 211 -17.95 14.29 -15.45
CA GLN A 211 -18.00 13.69 -16.79
C GLN A 211 -19.15 12.70 -17.00
N CYS A 212 -19.81 12.26 -15.94
CA CYS A 212 -20.94 11.33 -16.02
C CYS A 212 -22.21 11.95 -15.45
N GLU A 213 -23.37 11.46 -15.87
CA GLU A 213 -24.70 11.93 -15.39
C GLU A 213 -25.33 10.99 -14.35
N GLY A 214 -24.96 9.71 -14.36
CA GLY A 214 -25.56 8.67 -13.52
C GLY A 214 -25.37 8.88 -12.00
N GLU A 215 -26.20 8.19 -11.22
CA GLU A 215 -26.04 8.09 -9.77
C GLU A 215 -24.77 7.30 -9.42
N ILE A 216 -24.05 7.72 -8.40
CA ILE A 216 -22.75 7.14 -8.01
C ILE A 216 -22.90 6.52 -6.62
N PHE A 217 -22.96 5.20 -6.58
CA PHE A 217 -22.80 4.43 -5.36
C PHE A 217 -21.32 4.37 -4.99
N VAL A 218 -20.99 4.62 -3.73
CA VAL A 218 -19.61 4.52 -3.25
C VAL A 218 -19.53 3.54 -2.10
N LEU A 219 -18.76 2.47 -2.26
CA LEU A 219 -18.51 1.51 -1.18
C LEU A 219 -17.60 2.16 -0.13
N VAL A 220 -18.10 2.33 1.09
CA VAL A 220 -17.39 3.00 2.19
C VAL A 220 -17.44 2.14 3.44
N ARG A 221 -16.28 1.97 4.10
CA ARG A 221 -16.21 1.39 5.45
C ARG A 221 -16.77 2.40 6.45
N ALA A 222 -18.03 2.26 6.83
CA ALA A 222 -18.69 3.12 7.79
C ALA A 222 -19.75 2.34 8.57
N LYS A 223 -20.14 2.86 9.73
CA LYS A 223 -21.20 2.27 10.56
C LYS A 223 -22.60 2.46 9.98
N ASP A 224 -22.79 3.55 9.23
CA ASP A 224 -24.06 3.97 8.63
C ASP A 224 -23.78 4.90 7.43
N PRO A 225 -24.76 5.06 6.51
CA PRO A 225 -24.58 5.90 5.31
C PRO A 225 -24.25 7.36 5.63
N GLU A 226 -24.73 7.92 6.75
CA GLU A 226 -24.42 9.29 7.16
C GLU A 226 -22.94 9.44 7.48
N ALA A 227 -22.37 8.53 8.28
CA ALA A 227 -20.93 8.48 8.52
C ALA A 227 -20.15 8.22 7.23
N GLY A 228 -20.70 7.42 6.31
CA GLY A 228 -20.16 7.24 4.97
C GLY A 228 -20.05 8.55 4.20
N MET A 229 -21.12 9.34 4.17
CA MET A 229 -21.16 10.65 3.52
C MET A 229 -20.16 11.63 4.14
N LEU A 230 -20.03 11.64 5.47
CA LEU A 230 -19.02 12.47 6.16
C LEU A 230 -17.59 12.14 5.73
N ARG A 231 -17.28 10.85 5.55
CA ARG A 231 -15.97 10.43 5.03
C ARG A 231 -15.75 10.87 3.58
N LEU A 232 -16.77 10.79 2.74
CA LEU A 232 -16.68 11.24 1.34
C LEU A 232 -16.52 12.75 1.23
N ARG A 233 -17.24 13.54 2.06
CA ARG A 233 -17.03 14.99 2.19
C ARG A 233 -15.60 15.32 2.58
N ALA A 234 -15.06 14.62 3.58
CA ALA A 234 -13.68 14.82 4.01
C ALA A 234 -12.70 14.50 2.88
N ALA A 235 -12.91 13.37 2.19
CA ALA A 235 -12.05 12.95 1.10
C ALA A 235 -12.10 13.93 -0.10
N LEU A 236 -13.28 14.42 -0.49
CA LEU A 236 -13.40 15.43 -1.57
C LEU A 236 -12.73 16.77 -1.22
N ARG A 237 -12.75 17.19 0.06
CA ARG A 237 -12.02 18.41 0.47
C ARG A 237 -10.52 18.32 0.19
N THR A 238 -9.93 17.12 0.24
CA THR A 238 -8.50 16.93 -0.06
C THR A 238 -8.14 17.23 -1.52
N VAL A 239 -9.13 17.24 -2.43
CA VAL A 239 -8.95 17.46 -3.88
C VAL A 239 -9.58 18.77 -4.37
N GLY A 240 -9.69 19.75 -3.46
CA GLY A 240 -10.29 21.06 -3.74
C GLY A 240 -11.81 21.11 -3.65
N GLY A 241 -12.45 20.05 -3.14
CA GLY A 241 -13.91 19.96 -3.00
C GLY A 241 -14.61 19.32 -4.22
N ALA A 242 -15.93 19.24 -4.11
CA ALA A 242 -16.79 18.76 -5.18
C ALA A 242 -16.86 19.77 -6.35
N PRO A 243 -17.12 19.31 -7.59
CA PRO A 243 -17.24 20.19 -8.75
C PRO A 243 -18.47 21.10 -8.66
N GLY A 244 -18.31 22.36 -9.11
CA GLY A 244 -19.37 23.38 -9.14
C GLY A 244 -19.49 24.20 -7.84
N ALA A 245 -20.02 25.43 -7.95
CA ALA A 245 -20.11 26.38 -6.84
C ALA A 245 -21.12 26.00 -5.73
N ASN A 246 -21.91 24.92 -5.92
CA ASN A 246 -22.92 24.47 -4.96
C ASN A 246 -22.62 23.06 -4.45
N THR A 247 -22.07 22.97 -3.24
CA THR A 247 -21.78 21.73 -2.49
C THR A 247 -23.00 20.81 -2.30
N LEU A 248 -24.23 21.28 -2.54
CA LEU A 248 -25.46 20.53 -2.31
C LEU A 248 -25.91 19.65 -3.50
N ASP A 249 -25.38 19.86 -4.70
CA ASP A 249 -25.86 19.14 -5.89
C ASP A 249 -25.21 17.75 -6.04
N TRP A 250 -23.92 17.63 -5.72
CA TRP A 250 -23.21 16.35 -5.83
C TRP A 250 -23.72 15.31 -4.81
N GLU A 251 -24.14 15.73 -3.62
CA GLU A 251 -24.65 14.82 -2.57
C GLU A 251 -25.96 14.15 -2.98
N ARG A 252 -26.73 14.76 -3.90
CA ARG A 252 -27.92 14.13 -4.47
C ARG A 252 -27.57 13.00 -5.43
N ARG A 253 -26.38 13.07 -6.05
CA ARG A 253 -25.89 12.08 -7.01
C ARG A 253 -25.03 11.00 -6.36
N VAL A 254 -24.51 11.22 -5.15
CA VAL A 254 -23.62 10.27 -4.47
C VAL A 254 -24.33 9.55 -3.33
N ARG A 255 -24.33 8.23 -3.38
CA ARG A 255 -24.89 7.35 -2.34
C ARG A 255 -23.81 6.51 -1.69
N PRO A 256 -23.42 6.77 -0.43
CA PRO A 256 -22.54 5.87 0.30
C PRO A 256 -23.26 4.57 0.62
N VAL A 257 -22.61 3.45 0.30
CA VAL A 257 -23.05 2.10 0.66
C VAL A 257 -22.05 1.52 1.65
N CYS A 258 -22.51 1.13 2.83
CA CYS A 258 -21.64 0.65 3.89
C CYS A 258 -21.21 -0.79 3.64
N GLY A 259 -19.90 -1.01 3.49
CA GLY A 259 -19.34 -2.33 3.25
C GLY A 259 -17.81 -2.34 3.32
N ASP A 260 -17.22 -3.52 3.16
CA ASP A 260 -15.79 -3.75 3.23
C ASP A 260 -15.36 -4.75 2.14
N LEU A 261 -14.29 -4.41 1.41
CA LEU A 261 -13.71 -5.27 0.37
C LEU A 261 -13.14 -6.58 0.92
N ALA A 262 -12.75 -6.62 2.20
CA ALA A 262 -12.23 -7.83 2.84
C ALA A 262 -13.33 -8.83 3.26
N GLU A 263 -14.61 -8.48 3.11
CA GLU A 263 -15.72 -9.30 3.57
C GLU A 263 -16.46 -9.94 2.39
N ALA A 264 -17.00 -11.14 2.61
CA ALA A 264 -17.87 -11.80 1.63
C ALA A 264 -19.07 -10.90 1.27
N ASN A 265 -19.52 -10.93 0.02
CA ASN A 265 -20.55 -10.03 -0.49
C ASN A 265 -20.20 -8.54 -0.28
N LEU A 266 -18.90 -8.18 -0.22
CA LEU A 266 -18.42 -6.83 0.08
C LEU A 266 -18.90 -6.30 1.45
N GLY A 267 -19.25 -7.21 2.37
CA GLY A 267 -19.85 -6.85 3.67
C GLY A 267 -21.26 -6.24 3.58
N LEU A 268 -21.91 -6.35 2.42
CA LEU A 268 -23.21 -5.74 2.15
C LEU A 268 -24.35 -6.58 2.73
N SER A 269 -25.43 -5.89 3.09
CA SER A 269 -26.71 -6.57 3.33
C SER A 269 -27.22 -7.21 2.03
N ARG A 270 -28.07 -8.24 2.14
CA ARG A 270 -28.72 -8.84 0.96
C ARG A 270 -29.48 -7.80 0.14
N THR A 271 -30.12 -6.83 0.80
CA THR A 271 -30.87 -5.75 0.15
C THR A 271 -29.95 -4.82 -0.63
N ASP A 272 -28.82 -4.40 -0.05
CA ASP A 272 -27.86 -3.53 -0.74
C ASP A 272 -27.17 -4.25 -1.89
N TRP A 273 -26.84 -5.54 -1.73
CA TRP A 273 -26.33 -6.37 -2.81
C TRP A 273 -27.31 -6.41 -4.00
N GLN A 274 -28.59 -6.69 -3.74
CA GLN A 274 -29.64 -6.72 -4.77
C GLN A 274 -29.90 -5.35 -5.41
N LEU A 275 -29.78 -4.27 -4.63
CA LEU A 275 -29.88 -2.91 -5.13
C LEU A 275 -28.76 -2.66 -6.15
N LEU A 276 -27.51 -2.90 -5.75
CA LEU A 276 -26.35 -2.67 -6.61
C LEU A 276 -26.34 -3.60 -7.83
N SER A 277 -26.70 -4.87 -7.66
CA SER A 277 -26.70 -5.84 -8.76
C SER A 277 -27.67 -5.44 -9.88
N ARG A 278 -28.81 -4.82 -9.54
CA ARG A 278 -29.84 -4.41 -10.50
C ARG A 278 -29.62 -3.00 -11.06
N GLN A 279 -29.16 -2.06 -10.25
CA GLN A 279 -29.09 -0.64 -10.62
C GLN A 279 -27.74 -0.23 -11.22
N VAL A 280 -26.63 -0.85 -10.81
CA VAL A 280 -25.30 -0.47 -11.31
C VAL A 280 -25.09 -0.99 -12.72
N HIS A 281 -24.52 -0.13 -13.57
CA HIS A 281 -24.19 -0.42 -14.97
C HIS A 281 -22.67 -0.50 -15.16
N THR A 282 -21.92 0.34 -14.43
CA THR A 282 -20.47 0.46 -14.56
C THR A 282 -19.83 0.45 -13.18
N ILE A 283 -18.72 -0.27 -13.02
CA ILE A 283 -17.97 -0.36 -11.77
C ILE A 283 -16.57 0.21 -11.97
N TYR A 284 -16.16 1.14 -11.13
CA TYR A 284 -14.77 1.56 -10.98
C TYR A 284 -14.17 0.91 -9.75
N HIS A 285 -13.40 -0.15 -9.98
CA HIS A 285 -12.75 -0.88 -8.91
C HIS A 285 -11.37 -0.29 -8.62
N ASN A 286 -11.35 0.73 -7.76
CA ASN A 286 -10.16 1.44 -7.29
C ASN A 286 -9.71 1.02 -5.87
N GLY A 287 -10.63 0.55 -5.02
CA GLY A 287 -10.30 0.22 -3.65
C GLY A 287 -9.32 -0.94 -3.54
N ALA A 288 -8.26 -0.74 -2.75
CA ALA A 288 -7.26 -1.74 -2.41
C ALA A 288 -6.61 -1.39 -1.06
N LEU A 289 -6.04 -2.38 -0.39
CA LEU A 289 -5.07 -2.21 0.68
C LEU A 289 -3.68 -2.01 0.05
N VAL A 290 -3.12 -0.82 0.23
CA VAL A 290 -1.77 -0.46 -0.22
C VAL A 290 -0.86 -0.42 1.00
N ASN A 291 0.07 -1.37 1.09
CA ASN A 291 1.09 -1.39 2.13
C ASN A 291 2.36 -2.07 1.61
N TYR A 292 3.47 -1.34 1.62
CA TYR A 292 4.76 -1.80 1.09
C TYR A 292 5.49 -2.80 1.99
N LEU A 293 5.08 -2.94 3.24
CA LEU A 293 5.71 -3.81 4.24
C LEU A 293 4.96 -5.13 4.42
N PHE A 294 3.69 -5.19 4.00
CA PHE A 294 2.87 -6.39 4.14
C PHE A 294 3.22 -7.44 3.08
N ASP A 295 2.99 -8.69 3.44
CA ASP A 295 3.13 -9.86 2.57
C ASP A 295 1.83 -10.12 1.79
N TYR A 296 1.85 -11.09 0.87
CA TYR A 296 0.68 -11.41 0.06
C TYR A 296 -0.52 -11.82 0.94
N ALA A 297 -0.27 -12.66 1.95
CA ALA A 297 -1.31 -13.19 2.82
C ALA A 297 -2.08 -12.09 3.55
N ALA A 298 -1.40 -11.07 4.06
CA ALA A 298 -2.01 -9.94 4.75
C ALA A 298 -2.89 -9.05 3.85
N MET A 299 -2.62 -9.02 2.54
CA MET A 299 -3.36 -8.22 1.56
C MET A 299 -4.38 -9.01 0.74
N ARG A 300 -4.32 -10.35 0.80
CA ARG A 300 -5.09 -11.27 -0.04
C ARG A 300 -6.59 -11.02 0.05
N GLU A 301 -7.16 -10.97 1.25
CA GLU A 301 -8.62 -10.84 1.43
C GLU A 301 -9.14 -9.53 0.81
N THR A 302 -8.49 -8.39 1.08
CA THR A 302 -8.92 -7.10 0.54
C THR A 302 -8.68 -6.97 -0.96
N ASN A 303 -7.49 -7.32 -1.44
CA ASN A 303 -7.09 -7.02 -2.81
C ASN A 303 -7.60 -8.08 -3.78
N VAL A 304 -7.45 -9.37 -3.43
CA VAL A 304 -7.85 -10.48 -4.30
C VAL A 304 -9.30 -10.87 -4.05
N GLY A 305 -9.66 -11.12 -2.78
CA GLY A 305 -11.04 -11.43 -2.38
C GLY A 305 -12.00 -10.29 -2.74
N GLY A 306 -11.64 -9.04 -2.47
CA GLY A 306 -12.42 -7.87 -2.87
C GLY A 306 -12.61 -7.76 -4.39
N THR A 307 -11.57 -8.00 -5.19
CA THR A 307 -11.70 -8.05 -6.66
C THR A 307 -12.63 -9.18 -7.11
N HIS A 308 -12.52 -10.37 -6.51
CA HIS A 308 -13.41 -11.49 -6.78
C HIS A 308 -14.88 -11.14 -6.50
N GLU A 309 -15.19 -10.56 -5.33
CA GLU A 309 -16.56 -10.16 -4.98
C GLU A 309 -17.09 -9.05 -5.90
N VAL A 310 -16.24 -8.11 -6.32
CA VAL A 310 -16.62 -7.09 -7.30
C VAL A 310 -16.96 -7.71 -8.66
N ILE A 311 -16.19 -8.69 -9.14
CA ILE A 311 -16.49 -9.40 -10.38
C ILE A 311 -17.80 -10.19 -10.24
N ARG A 312 -18.02 -10.83 -9.09
CA ARG A 312 -19.28 -11.52 -8.80
C ARG A 312 -20.47 -10.57 -8.87
N LEU A 313 -20.34 -9.35 -8.34
CA LEU A 313 -21.35 -8.30 -8.48
C LEU A 313 -21.52 -7.86 -9.95
N ALA A 314 -20.41 -7.72 -10.68
CA ALA A 314 -20.40 -7.36 -12.10
C ALA A 314 -21.16 -8.37 -12.98
N LEU A 315 -21.20 -9.63 -12.56
CA LEU A 315 -21.88 -10.74 -13.25
C LEU A 315 -23.23 -11.11 -12.60
N SER A 316 -23.73 -10.34 -11.63
CA SER A 316 -25.02 -10.61 -10.96
C SER A 316 -26.17 -9.82 -11.58
N ASP A 317 -27.31 -10.48 -11.85
CA ASP A 317 -28.56 -9.98 -12.46
C ASP A 317 -28.42 -9.41 -13.90
N ARG A 318 -27.40 -8.58 -14.13
CA ARG A 318 -27.01 -8.00 -15.41
C ARG A 318 -25.50 -7.86 -15.46
N VAL A 319 -24.91 -8.02 -16.66
CA VAL A 319 -23.48 -7.76 -16.86
C VAL A 319 -23.21 -6.26 -16.73
N LYS A 320 -22.16 -5.92 -15.98
CA LYS A 320 -21.70 -4.55 -15.74
C LYS A 320 -20.32 -4.38 -16.36
N VAL A 321 -20.03 -3.18 -16.84
CA VAL A 321 -18.69 -2.84 -17.33
C VAL A 321 -17.77 -2.60 -16.14
N LEU A 322 -16.67 -3.34 -16.03
CA LEU A 322 -15.67 -3.18 -14.98
C LEU A 322 -14.47 -2.35 -15.46
N ASN A 323 -14.28 -1.15 -14.93
CA ASN A 323 -13.03 -0.41 -15.03
C ASN A 323 -12.16 -0.76 -13.81
N HIS A 324 -11.21 -1.68 -13.99
CA HIS A 324 -10.29 -2.12 -12.94
C HIS A 324 -9.06 -1.21 -12.86
N ILE A 325 -8.81 -0.62 -11.68
CA ILE A 325 -7.60 0.16 -11.43
C ILE A 325 -6.55 -0.78 -10.84
N SER A 326 -5.65 -1.22 -11.70
CA SER A 326 -4.46 -2.00 -11.40
C SER A 326 -3.28 -1.07 -11.08
N THR A 327 -2.05 -1.46 -11.41
CA THR A 327 -0.83 -0.66 -11.23
C THR A 327 0.29 -1.20 -12.12
N THR A 328 1.27 -0.39 -12.51
CA THR A 328 2.47 -0.90 -13.18
C THR A 328 3.33 -1.80 -12.27
N PHE A 329 3.09 -1.83 -10.95
CA PHE A 329 3.76 -2.76 -10.05
C PHE A 329 3.41 -4.23 -10.27
N VAL A 330 2.39 -4.56 -11.08
CA VAL A 330 2.13 -5.96 -11.50
C VAL A 330 3.30 -6.57 -12.29
N PHE A 331 4.18 -5.74 -12.84
CA PHE A 331 5.41 -6.18 -13.49
C PHE A 331 6.56 -6.45 -12.51
N GLY A 332 6.36 -6.23 -11.21
CA GLY A 332 7.40 -6.36 -10.19
C GLY A 332 8.69 -5.63 -10.60
N TRP A 333 9.81 -6.32 -10.40
CA TRP A 333 11.13 -5.83 -10.80
C TRP A 333 11.58 -6.28 -12.20
N SER A 334 10.65 -6.43 -13.14
CA SER A 334 10.98 -6.83 -14.51
C SER A 334 12.11 -5.99 -15.10
N VAL A 335 13.10 -6.68 -15.67
CA VAL A 335 14.27 -6.09 -16.35
C VAL A 335 14.02 -5.86 -17.84
N LYS A 336 12.79 -6.09 -18.32
CA LYS A 336 12.41 -5.78 -19.70
C LYS A 336 12.54 -4.27 -19.92
N ARG A 337 13.27 -3.89 -20.95
CA ARG A 337 13.55 -2.47 -21.27
C ARG A 337 12.28 -1.66 -21.50
N THR A 338 11.33 -2.19 -22.26
CA THR A 338 10.04 -1.55 -22.50
C THR A 338 8.94 -2.55 -22.19
N LEU A 339 8.07 -2.19 -21.26
CA LEU A 339 6.86 -2.93 -20.94
C LEU A 339 5.69 -2.31 -21.71
N PHE A 340 5.09 -3.12 -22.57
CA PHE A 340 3.93 -2.76 -23.36
C PHE A 340 2.63 -3.00 -22.60
N GLU A 341 1.56 -2.33 -23.03
CA GLU A 341 0.23 -2.53 -22.46
C GLU A 341 -0.30 -3.96 -22.65
N THR A 342 0.17 -4.65 -23.67
CA THR A 342 -0.13 -6.06 -23.95
C THR A 342 0.71 -7.03 -23.13
N ASP A 343 1.77 -6.57 -22.46
CA ASP A 343 2.59 -7.44 -21.65
C ASP A 343 1.84 -7.93 -20.41
N THR A 344 2.14 -9.18 -20.09
CA THR A 344 1.71 -9.87 -18.87
C THR A 344 2.95 -10.42 -18.17
N ASN A 345 2.87 -10.65 -16.85
CA ASN A 345 3.93 -11.28 -16.06
C ASN A 345 3.49 -12.69 -15.61
N PRO A 346 3.26 -13.65 -16.53
CA PRO A 346 2.61 -14.93 -16.22
C PRO A 346 3.42 -15.80 -15.26
N ASP A 347 4.75 -15.70 -15.32
CA ASP A 347 5.68 -16.49 -14.51
C ASP A 347 5.92 -15.89 -13.10
N MET A 348 5.24 -14.78 -12.77
CA MET A 348 5.38 -14.06 -11.50
C MET A 348 6.83 -13.62 -11.24
N GLU A 349 7.58 -13.31 -12.31
CA GLU A 349 8.98 -12.98 -12.20
C GLU A 349 9.16 -11.72 -11.36
N ARG A 350 10.04 -11.81 -10.35
CA ARG A 350 10.48 -10.68 -9.52
C ARG A 350 9.32 -9.92 -8.85
N LEU A 351 8.29 -10.65 -8.41
CA LEU A 351 7.24 -10.15 -7.50
C LEU A 351 7.58 -10.53 -6.06
N ASP A 352 8.21 -9.63 -5.30
CA ASP A 352 8.82 -9.94 -3.99
C ASP A 352 8.23 -9.17 -2.79
N PHE A 353 7.17 -8.38 -3.02
CA PHE A 353 6.42 -7.71 -1.95
C PHE A 353 4.92 -7.82 -2.14
N GLY A 354 4.17 -7.87 -1.03
CA GLY A 354 2.78 -8.30 -1.06
C GLY A 354 1.86 -7.41 -1.89
N TYR A 355 2.13 -6.11 -2.00
CA TYR A 355 1.27 -5.21 -2.77
C TYR A 355 1.36 -5.52 -4.28
N SER A 356 2.57 -5.68 -4.82
CA SER A 356 2.75 -6.06 -6.23
C SER A 356 2.17 -7.46 -6.50
N GLN A 357 2.42 -8.41 -5.61
CA GLN A 357 1.89 -9.77 -5.70
C GLN A 357 0.35 -9.79 -5.69
N SER A 358 -0.28 -9.09 -4.74
CA SER A 358 -1.74 -9.07 -4.61
C SER A 358 -2.43 -8.38 -5.78
N LYS A 359 -1.90 -7.23 -6.25
CA LYS A 359 -2.43 -6.55 -7.44
C LYS A 359 -2.23 -7.36 -8.72
N TRP A 360 -1.11 -8.08 -8.85
CA TRP A 360 -0.91 -8.99 -9.97
C TRP A 360 -1.98 -10.09 -9.98
N VAL A 361 -2.23 -10.74 -8.84
CA VAL A 361 -3.29 -11.77 -8.75
C VAL A 361 -4.67 -11.18 -9.06
N SER A 362 -5.03 -10.03 -8.50
CA SER A 362 -6.30 -9.34 -8.82
C SER A 362 -6.47 -9.11 -10.31
N GLU A 363 -5.41 -8.66 -11.00
CA GLU A 363 -5.44 -8.44 -12.44
C GLU A 363 -5.57 -9.75 -13.22
N GLN A 364 -4.90 -10.83 -12.82
CA GLN A 364 -5.08 -12.15 -13.43
C GLN A 364 -6.52 -12.67 -13.28
N VAL A 365 -7.16 -12.43 -12.12
CA VAL A 365 -8.56 -12.79 -11.89
C VAL A 365 -9.49 -12.00 -12.82
N VAL A 366 -9.22 -10.70 -13.03
CA VAL A 366 -9.98 -9.86 -14.00
C VAL A 366 -9.77 -10.37 -15.42
N LEU A 367 -8.52 -10.59 -15.85
CA LEU A 367 -8.19 -11.11 -17.18
C LEU A 367 -8.86 -12.46 -17.44
N ARG A 368 -8.92 -13.33 -16.42
CA ARG A 368 -9.64 -14.60 -16.52
C ARG A 368 -11.14 -14.39 -16.67
N ALA A 369 -11.74 -13.54 -15.85
CA ALA A 369 -13.17 -13.22 -15.95
C ALA A 369 -13.53 -12.61 -17.31
N MET A 370 -12.63 -11.85 -17.93
CA MET A 370 -12.81 -11.33 -19.29
C MET A 370 -12.89 -12.45 -20.34
N GLN A 371 -12.12 -13.53 -20.19
CA GLN A 371 -12.23 -14.72 -21.04
C GLN A 371 -13.60 -15.41 -20.87
N ASP A 372 -14.18 -15.30 -19.68
CA ASP A 372 -15.47 -15.88 -19.31
C ASP A 372 -16.66 -14.89 -19.57
N GLY A 373 -16.42 -13.78 -20.29
CA GLY A 373 -17.47 -12.87 -20.78
C GLY A 373 -17.64 -11.56 -19.99
N LEU A 374 -16.80 -11.28 -18.99
CA LEU A 374 -16.80 -9.98 -18.30
C LEU A 374 -16.35 -8.87 -19.26
N GLN A 375 -17.18 -7.84 -19.42
CA GLN A 375 -16.77 -6.61 -20.09
C GLN A 375 -15.92 -5.78 -19.13
N ALA A 376 -14.61 -5.67 -19.39
CA ALA A 376 -13.73 -4.91 -18.52
C ALA A 376 -12.67 -4.09 -19.27
N ARG A 377 -12.09 -3.13 -18.55
CA ARG A 377 -10.90 -2.36 -18.91
C ARG A 377 -9.93 -2.40 -17.76
N ILE A 378 -8.64 -2.47 -18.07
CA ILE A 378 -7.59 -2.47 -17.05
C ILE A 378 -6.77 -1.19 -17.21
N PHE A 379 -6.75 -0.36 -16.17
CA PHE A 379 -5.89 0.81 -16.10
C PHE A 379 -4.75 0.52 -15.14
N ARG A 380 -3.50 0.68 -15.57
CA ARG A 380 -2.30 0.49 -14.76
C ARG A 380 -1.62 1.85 -14.50
N PRO A 381 -2.06 2.63 -13.51
CA PRO A 381 -1.30 3.78 -13.04
C PRO A 381 0.11 3.39 -12.60
N ALA A 382 1.08 4.24 -12.95
CA ALA A 382 2.40 4.22 -12.31
C ALA A 382 2.34 4.96 -10.97
N LEU A 383 3.38 5.72 -10.63
CA LEU A 383 3.42 6.49 -9.40
C LEU A 383 2.55 7.73 -9.57
N LEU A 384 1.38 7.71 -8.95
CA LEU A 384 0.49 8.87 -8.95
C LEU A 384 1.08 9.95 -8.03
N SER A 385 1.23 11.16 -8.54
CA SER A 385 1.59 12.34 -7.76
C SER A 385 0.33 13.05 -7.25
N PRO A 386 0.47 14.02 -6.31
CA PRO A 386 -0.51 15.07 -6.14
C PRO A 386 -0.90 15.72 -7.48
N SER A 387 -2.03 16.42 -7.48
CA SER A 387 -2.46 17.14 -8.68
C SER A 387 -1.46 18.21 -9.10
N ILE A 388 -1.61 18.74 -10.31
CA ILE A 388 -0.85 19.92 -10.75
C ILE A 388 -1.13 21.13 -9.84
N GLY A 389 -2.35 21.20 -9.29
CA GLY A 389 -2.77 22.19 -8.30
C GLY A 389 -2.10 22.02 -6.93
N GLY A 390 -1.47 20.88 -6.64
CA GLY A 390 -0.91 20.55 -5.33
C GLY A 390 -1.95 20.00 -4.34
N GLU A 391 -3.12 19.61 -4.83
CA GLU A 391 -4.15 18.93 -4.03
C GLU A 391 -3.88 17.42 -3.90
N GLY A 392 -4.43 16.83 -2.84
CA GLY A 392 -4.19 15.45 -2.40
C GLY A 392 -4.02 15.40 -0.87
N ASP A 393 -3.90 14.18 -0.32
CA ASP A 393 -3.72 13.98 1.14
C ASP A 393 -2.96 12.68 1.44
N HIS A 394 -2.10 12.21 0.53
CA HIS A 394 -1.37 10.96 0.73
C HIS A 394 0.13 11.11 0.55
N PHE A 395 0.85 10.60 1.55
CA PHE A 395 2.29 10.57 1.64
C PHE A 395 2.78 9.20 1.16
N ASP A 396 2.66 8.95 -0.14
CA ASP A 396 3.18 7.73 -0.77
C ASP A 396 4.72 7.69 -0.68
N ILE A 397 5.34 6.56 -1.05
CA ILE A 397 6.80 6.41 -1.06
C ILE A 397 7.49 7.48 -1.92
N SER A 398 6.86 7.93 -3.01
CA SER A 398 7.39 8.98 -3.88
C SER A 398 7.57 10.32 -3.14
N ILE A 399 6.54 10.79 -2.46
CA ILE A 399 6.57 12.04 -1.69
C ILE A 399 7.56 11.95 -0.53
N ARG A 400 7.58 10.82 0.19
CA ARG A 400 8.52 10.61 1.30
C ARG A 400 9.97 10.67 0.82
N LEU A 401 10.26 10.05 -0.33
CA LEU A 401 11.59 10.06 -0.93
C LEU A 401 11.99 11.46 -1.41
N LEU A 402 11.10 12.18 -2.10
CA LEU A 402 11.39 13.54 -2.56
C LEU A 402 11.57 14.53 -1.41
N ALA A 403 10.76 14.43 -0.35
CA ALA A 403 10.92 15.24 0.84
C ALA A 403 12.27 14.98 1.52
N PHE A 404 12.68 13.71 1.62
CA PHE A 404 13.99 13.32 2.14
C PHE A 404 15.14 13.88 1.29
N MET A 405 15.08 13.68 -0.03
CA MET A 405 16.06 14.21 -0.99
C MET A 405 16.19 15.73 -0.88
N LEU A 406 15.08 16.45 -0.71
CA LEU A 406 15.08 17.90 -0.55
C LEU A 406 15.67 18.33 0.80
N LYS A 407 15.25 17.71 1.91
CA LYS A 407 15.77 18.02 3.26
C LYS A 407 17.29 17.82 3.34
N HIS A 408 17.78 16.70 2.81
CA HIS A 408 19.19 16.30 2.89
C HIS A 408 20.04 16.74 1.69
N ARG A 409 19.42 17.40 0.71
CA ARG A 409 20.05 17.94 -0.51
C ARG A 409 20.82 16.89 -1.31
N ILE A 410 20.20 15.71 -1.47
CA ILE A 410 20.78 14.62 -2.24
C ILE A 410 19.84 14.17 -3.37
N GLY A 411 20.43 13.67 -4.45
CA GLY A 411 19.71 13.11 -5.58
C GLY A 411 20.39 11.85 -6.11
N THR A 412 19.77 11.21 -7.09
CA THR A 412 20.33 10.03 -7.77
C THR A 412 20.37 10.21 -9.27
N THR A 413 21.44 9.72 -9.90
CA THR A 413 21.64 9.70 -11.36
C THR A 413 21.05 8.46 -12.05
N ALA A 414 20.19 7.73 -11.34
CA ALA A 414 19.52 6.54 -11.86
C ALA A 414 18.74 6.84 -13.16
N LYS A 415 18.88 5.96 -14.15
CA LYS A 415 18.30 6.14 -15.50
C LYS A 415 16.97 5.44 -15.70
N ASN A 416 16.42 4.79 -14.68
CA ASN A 416 15.10 4.18 -14.81
C ASN A 416 14.06 5.29 -15.00
N GLN A 417 13.03 5.02 -15.80
CA GLN A 417 11.95 5.98 -15.94
C GLN A 417 11.27 6.18 -14.59
N VAL A 418 11.11 7.44 -14.19
CA VAL A 418 10.26 7.86 -13.08
C VAL A 418 9.02 8.52 -13.67
N SER A 419 7.89 7.85 -13.54
CA SER A 419 6.62 8.32 -14.08
C SER A 419 5.73 8.81 -12.95
N PHE A 420 5.91 10.08 -12.58
CA PHE A 420 5.01 10.82 -11.69
C PHE A 420 3.88 11.42 -12.51
N PHE A 421 2.74 10.75 -12.52
CA PHE A 421 1.56 11.19 -13.26
C PHE A 421 0.54 11.83 -12.30
N PRO A 422 0.09 13.08 -12.53
CA PRO A 422 -0.85 13.74 -11.63
C PRO A 422 -2.16 12.98 -11.45
N ALA A 423 -2.59 12.82 -10.20
CA ALA A 423 -3.78 12.05 -9.86
C ALA A 423 -5.09 12.64 -10.42
N ASP A 424 -5.21 13.97 -10.51
CA ASP A 424 -6.31 14.64 -11.18
C ASP A 424 -6.40 14.26 -12.67
N LEU A 425 -5.28 14.37 -13.39
CA LEU A 425 -5.23 14.02 -14.81
C LEU A 425 -5.39 12.51 -15.06
N ALA A 426 -4.88 11.67 -14.15
CA ALA A 426 -5.09 10.24 -14.19
C ALA A 426 -6.58 9.90 -14.10
N ALA A 427 -7.28 10.48 -13.11
CA ALA A 427 -8.71 10.27 -12.92
C ALA A 427 -9.51 10.75 -14.15
N ASP A 428 -9.22 11.97 -14.61
CA ASP A 428 -9.88 12.57 -15.78
C ASP A 428 -9.76 11.72 -17.02
N ASN A 429 -8.55 11.27 -17.33
CA ASN A 429 -8.31 10.44 -18.51
C ASN A 429 -8.92 9.04 -18.37
N ILE A 430 -8.87 8.43 -17.19
CA ILE A 430 -9.49 7.12 -16.97
C ILE A 430 -11.00 7.18 -17.19
N VAL A 431 -11.67 8.18 -16.61
CA VAL A 431 -13.12 8.37 -16.77
C VAL A 431 -13.46 8.69 -18.23
N ALA A 432 -12.72 9.61 -18.86
CA ALA A 432 -12.93 9.98 -20.26
C ALA A 432 -12.77 8.76 -21.20
N ILE A 433 -11.65 8.03 -21.10
CA ILE A 433 -11.37 6.84 -21.92
C ILE A 433 -12.43 5.76 -21.74
N SER A 434 -12.98 5.61 -20.53
CA SER A 434 -14.01 4.61 -20.25
C SER A 434 -15.33 4.84 -21.02
N SER A 435 -15.55 6.05 -21.51
CA SER A 435 -16.72 6.39 -22.33
C SER A 435 -16.64 5.85 -23.76
N LEU A 436 -15.43 5.51 -24.23
CA LEU A 436 -15.20 4.95 -25.56
C LEU A 436 -15.57 3.46 -25.61
N PRO A 437 -16.48 3.03 -26.49
CA PRO A 437 -16.72 1.60 -26.71
C PRO A 437 -15.46 0.83 -27.13
N GLU A 438 -14.58 1.44 -27.92
CA GLU A 438 -13.37 0.83 -28.48
C GLU A 438 -12.28 0.58 -27.43
N SER A 439 -12.39 1.19 -26.24
CA SER A 439 -11.47 0.93 -25.13
C SER A 439 -11.88 -0.29 -24.30
N LEU A 440 -13.05 -0.89 -24.54
CA LEU A 440 -13.45 -2.14 -23.90
C LEU A 440 -12.46 -3.27 -24.24
N SER A 441 -12.22 -4.13 -23.26
CA SER A 441 -11.27 -5.25 -23.36
C SER A 441 -9.82 -4.85 -23.62
N THR A 442 -9.45 -3.60 -23.29
CA THR A 442 -8.07 -3.13 -23.42
C THR A 442 -7.41 -2.88 -22.08
N THR A 443 -6.08 -2.83 -22.12
CA THR A 443 -5.24 -2.40 -21.01
C THR A 443 -4.56 -1.09 -21.38
N CYS A 444 -4.54 -0.14 -20.43
CA CYS A 444 -3.89 1.16 -20.58
C CYS A 444 -2.86 1.37 -19.46
N HIS A 445 -1.62 1.71 -19.79
CA HIS A 445 -0.62 2.17 -18.82
C HIS A 445 -0.85 3.67 -18.59
N VAL A 446 -1.29 4.03 -17.38
CA VAL A 446 -1.55 5.43 -17.03
C VAL A 446 -0.25 6.03 -16.49
N THR A 447 0.58 6.45 -17.43
CA THR A 447 1.94 6.96 -17.20
C THR A 447 2.14 8.26 -17.96
N ARG A 448 3.15 9.03 -17.57
CA ARG A 448 3.70 10.12 -18.38
C ARG A 448 4.04 9.64 -19.80
N ASP A 449 3.77 10.50 -20.79
CA ASP A 449 4.12 10.25 -22.20
C ASP A 449 5.62 10.48 -22.43
N THR A 450 6.18 11.39 -21.64
CA THR A 450 7.57 11.78 -21.70
C THR A 450 8.42 10.96 -20.73
N TYR A 451 9.65 10.67 -21.16
CA TYR A 451 10.65 10.05 -20.31
C TYR A 451 11.24 11.09 -19.35
N ALA A 452 11.24 10.76 -18.06
CA ALA A 452 11.85 11.55 -17.00
C ALA A 452 12.58 10.61 -16.03
N THR A 453 13.62 11.13 -15.40
CA THR A 453 14.40 10.46 -14.35
C THR A 453 14.25 11.18 -13.02
N MET A 454 14.71 10.54 -11.94
CA MET A 454 14.80 11.20 -10.64
C MET A 454 15.77 12.39 -10.65
N LEU A 455 16.81 12.34 -11.49
CA LEU A 455 17.73 13.46 -11.68
C LEU A 455 17.01 14.68 -12.26
N ASP A 456 16.14 14.48 -13.26
CA ASP A 456 15.39 15.59 -13.86
C ASP A 456 14.49 16.27 -12.83
N ILE A 457 13.80 15.46 -12.01
CA ILE A 457 12.91 15.94 -10.95
C ILE A 457 13.67 16.69 -9.87
N THR A 458 14.76 16.10 -9.34
CA THR A 458 15.59 16.72 -8.30
C THR A 458 16.30 17.98 -8.82
N THR A 459 16.68 18.03 -10.11
CA THR A 459 17.20 19.25 -10.75
C THR A 459 16.18 20.38 -10.75
N ILE A 460 14.91 20.09 -11.08
CA ILE A 460 13.84 21.10 -11.05
C ILE A 460 13.59 21.55 -9.61
N LEU A 461 13.52 20.62 -8.64
CA LEU A 461 13.37 20.96 -7.21
C LEU A 461 14.52 21.85 -6.71
N ALA A 462 15.76 21.50 -7.02
CA ALA A 462 16.96 22.27 -6.67
C ALA A 462 16.85 23.72 -7.17
N ARG A 463 16.41 23.92 -8.41
CA ARG A 463 16.18 25.25 -8.99
C ARG A 463 15.05 26.00 -8.27
N LEU A 464 13.91 25.35 -8.03
CA LEU A 464 12.73 25.96 -7.39
C LEU A 464 12.99 26.35 -5.94
N THR A 465 13.81 25.59 -5.21
CA THR A 465 14.15 25.84 -3.80
C THR A 465 15.47 26.58 -3.61
N ARG A 466 16.19 26.88 -4.70
CA ARG A 466 17.52 27.53 -4.70
C ARG A 466 18.55 26.77 -3.86
N GLN A 467 18.50 25.44 -3.92
CA GLN A 467 19.42 24.55 -3.21
C GLN A 467 20.33 23.84 -4.20
N SER A 468 21.55 23.50 -3.76
CA SER A 468 22.44 22.60 -4.51
C SER A 468 22.21 21.18 -4.03
N PHE A 469 22.11 20.24 -4.97
CA PHE A 469 21.97 18.81 -4.68
C PHE A 469 23.26 18.08 -4.99
N GLU A 470 23.66 17.18 -4.08
CA GLU A 470 24.72 16.21 -4.33
C GLU A 470 24.10 14.97 -4.99
N ASN A 471 24.56 14.62 -6.19
CA ASN A 471 23.97 13.54 -6.99
C ASN A 471 24.85 12.29 -6.95
N PHE A 472 24.25 11.17 -6.56
CA PHE A 472 24.94 9.88 -6.42
C PHE A 472 24.51 8.89 -7.48
N ALA A 473 25.40 7.99 -7.89
CA ALA A 473 24.97 6.78 -8.60
C ALA A 473 24.06 5.95 -7.68
N LEU A 474 23.13 5.17 -8.23
CA LEU A 474 22.13 4.47 -7.42
C LEU A 474 22.74 3.56 -6.33
N ASN A 475 23.86 2.89 -6.64
CA ASN A 475 24.55 2.03 -5.67
C ASN A 475 25.16 2.82 -4.50
N ASP A 476 25.54 4.09 -4.74
CA ASP A 476 26.12 4.97 -3.72
C ASP A 476 25.04 5.81 -3.02
N PHE A 477 23.90 6.03 -3.68
CA PHE A 477 22.78 6.80 -3.15
C PHE A 477 22.16 6.16 -1.90
N VAL A 478 22.08 4.84 -1.84
CA VAL A 478 21.42 4.17 -0.71
C VAL A 478 22.24 4.22 0.58
N PRO A 479 23.57 3.98 0.57
CA PRO A 479 24.41 4.29 1.73
C PRO A 479 24.16 5.70 2.30
N GLU A 480 24.06 6.71 1.44
CA GLU A 480 23.75 8.09 1.86
C GLU A 480 22.36 8.22 2.49
N VAL A 481 21.35 7.52 1.94
CA VAL A 481 20.01 7.48 2.55
C VAL A 481 20.08 6.84 3.94
N ILE A 482 20.79 5.72 4.10
CA ILE A 482 20.93 5.03 5.39
C ILE A 482 21.63 5.93 6.41
N GLU A 483 22.73 6.57 6.02
CA GLU A 483 23.54 7.39 6.90
C GLU A 483 22.81 8.65 7.35
N ARG A 484 22.08 9.31 6.44
CA ARG A 484 21.43 10.60 6.71
C ARG A 484 20.02 10.45 7.31
N CYS A 485 19.34 9.31 7.11
CA CYS A 485 17.94 9.14 7.55
C CYS A 485 17.77 9.06 9.07
N GLN A 486 16.99 10.00 9.58
CA GLN A 486 16.65 10.13 10.99
C GLN A 486 15.21 9.67 11.27
N LYS A 487 14.88 9.39 12.54
CA LYS A 487 13.55 8.88 12.94
C LYS A 487 12.40 9.85 12.64
N ASP A 488 12.68 11.15 12.58
CA ASP A 488 11.72 12.21 12.23
C ASP A 488 11.51 12.33 10.72
N ASP A 489 12.36 11.71 9.88
CA ASP A 489 12.19 11.76 8.44
C ASP A 489 10.94 10.95 8.02
N PRO A 490 10.07 11.52 7.15
CA PRO A 490 8.94 10.78 6.61
C PRO A 490 9.32 9.48 5.89
N LEU A 491 10.57 9.37 5.41
CA LEU A 491 11.09 8.18 4.74
C LEU A 491 11.45 7.04 5.69
N PHE A 492 11.74 7.32 6.97
CA PHE A 492 12.26 6.35 7.93
C PHE A 492 11.44 5.04 8.02
N PRO A 493 10.10 5.06 8.05
CA PRO A 493 9.30 3.82 8.08
C PRO A 493 9.48 2.92 6.84
N LEU A 494 9.98 3.48 5.72
CA LEU A 494 10.20 2.77 4.46
C LEU A 494 11.68 2.53 4.16
N LEU A 495 12.61 2.93 5.04
CA LEU A 495 14.04 2.78 4.83
C LEU A 495 14.40 1.32 4.53
N ASN A 496 13.90 0.38 5.33
CA ASN A 496 14.15 -1.05 5.14
C ASN A 496 13.67 -1.56 3.77
N PHE A 497 12.51 -1.08 3.31
CA PHE A 497 11.98 -1.42 1.98
C PHE A 497 12.92 -0.92 0.87
N LEU A 498 13.42 0.31 0.97
CA LEU A 498 14.33 0.88 -0.03
C LEU A 498 15.67 0.13 -0.06
N VAL A 499 16.27 -0.14 1.10
CA VAL A 499 17.56 -0.84 1.23
C VAL A 499 17.50 -2.24 0.62
N ARG A 500 16.41 -2.98 0.82
CA ARG A 500 16.25 -4.31 0.20
C ARG A 500 16.02 -4.24 -1.31
N SER A 501 15.43 -3.16 -1.77
CA SER A 501 15.03 -3.02 -3.17
C SER A 501 16.15 -2.52 -4.07
N VAL A 502 17.29 -2.07 -3.53
CA VAL A 502 18.37 -1.43 -4.31
C VAL A 502 18.83 -2.28 -5.48
N SER A 503 19.22 -3.53 -5.23
CA SER A 503 19.71 -4.41 -6.30
C SER A 503 18.65 -4.63 -7.38
N ASN A 504 17.38 -4.65 -7.00
CA ASN A 504 16.27 -4.74 -7.94
C ASN A 504 16.07 -3.43 -8.73
N ILE A 505 16.12 -2.28 -8.08
CA ILE A 505 16.02 -0.96 -8.73
C ILE A 505 17.17 -0.79 -9.73
N THR A 506 18.39 -1.15 -9.34
CA THR A 506 19.58 -1.14 -10.21
C THR A 506 19.37 -2.06 -11.42
N ALA A 507 18.80 -3.25 -11.24
CA ALA A 507 18.49 -4.14 -12.36
C ALA A 507 17.44 -3.56 -13.34
N MET A 508 16.61 -2.62 -12.88
CA MET A 508 15.59 -1.94 -13.70
C MET A 508 16.08 -0.62 -14.32
N GLU A 509 17.38 -0.32 -14.33
CA GLU A 509 17.95 0.97 -14.77
C GLU A 509 17.40 1.44 -16.14
N PHE A 510 16.99 0.55 -17.03
CA PHE A 510 16.46 0.93 -18.36
C PHE A 510 14.99 0.62 -18.57
N LYS A 511 14.25 0.25 -17.52
CA LYS A 511 12.82 -0.09 -17.58
C LYS A 511 12.01 1.16 -17.93
N ARG A 512 11.11 1.01 -18.91
CA ARG A 512 10.17 2.00 -19.42
C ARG A 512 8.80 1.39 -19.61
N TYR A 513 7.78 2.23 -19.61
CA TYR A 513 6.41 1.87 -19.92
C TYR A 513 6.00 2.49 -21.24
N ASP A 514 5.48 1.67 -22.14
CA ASP A 514 4.73 2.14 -23.30
C ASP A 514 3.27 2.38 -22.86
N ASN A 515 2.70 3.50 -23.31
CA ASN A 515 1.33 3.90 -23.01
C ASN A 515 0.56 4.26 -24.30
N SER A 516 0.84 3.52 -25.38
CA SER A 516 0.31 3.83 -26.72
C SER A 516 -1.22 3.77 -26.80
N ASN A 517 -1.88 2.79 -26.17
CA ASN A 517 -3.34 2.73 -26.06
C ASN A 517 -3.86 3.88 -25.22
N PHE A 518 -3.23 4.18 -24.08
CA PHE A 518 -3.64 5.30 -23.25
C PHE A 518 -3.61 6.62 -24.04
N GLN A 519 -2.52 6.93 -24.73
CA GLN A 519 -2.41 8.12 -25.59
C GLN A 519 -3.44 8.11 -26.72
N ARG A 520 -3.58 6.98 -27.42
CA ARG A 520 -4.51 6.82 -28.54
C ARG A 520 -5.96 7.06 -28.14
N PHE A 521 -6.40 6.47 -27.03
CA PHE A 521 -7.77 6.62 -26.54
C PHE A 521 -8.01 8.00 -25.95
N ARG A 522 -7.04 8.54 -25.19
CA ARG A 522 -7.09 9.91 -24.68
C ARG A 522 -7.30 10.93 -25.79
N GLY A 523 -6.60 10.76 -26.93
CA GLY A 523 -6.72 11.65 -28.09
C GLY A 523 -8.07 11.56 -28.83
N GLN A 524 -8.92 10.58 -28.53
CA GLN A 524 -10.23 10.41 -29.16
C GLN A 524 -11.38 11.04 -28.36
N VAL A 525 -11.15 11.41 -27.10
CA VAL A 525 -12.16 11.98 -26.20
C VAL A 525 -11.93 13.46 -26.00
N THR A 526 -13.00 14.26 -26.04
CA THR A 526 -12.92 15.71 -25.88
C THR A 526 -12.51 16.13 -24.46
N GLN A 527 -12.78 15.29 -23.47
CA GLN A 527 -12.40 15.49 -22.07
C GLN A 527 -10.96 15.05 -21.76
N GLY A 528 -10.25 14.44 -22.72
CA GLY A 528 -8.87 13.98 -22.54
C GLY A 528 -7.93 15.13 -22.16
N LYS A 529 -7.06 14.88 -21.18
CA LYS A 529 -6.07 15.84 -20.66
C LYS A 529 -4.66 15.39 -21.03
N GLU A 530 -3.96 16.20 -21.82
CA GLU A 530 -2.59 15.92 -22.25
C GLU A 530 -1.61 15.78 -21.06
N ASP A 531 -0.49 15.08 -21.29
CA ASP A 531 0.61 15.02 -20.32
C ASP A 531 1.18 16.44 -20.12
N PRO A 532 1.13 17.00 -18.90
CA PRO A 532 1.61 18.35 -18.62
C PRO A 532 3.13 18.43 -18.71
N LEU A 533 3.76 19.60 -18.59
CA LEU A 533 5.22 19.65 -18.50
C LEU A 533 5.70 19.00 -17.19
N LEU A 534 6.91 18.43 -17.21
CA LEU A 534 7.51 17.86 -15.98
C LEU A 534 7.64 18.92 -14.89
N GLU A 535 7.96 20.16 -15.27
CA GLU A 535 8.05 21.29 -14.36
C GLU A 535 6.74 21.57 -13.62
N ASP A 536 5.59 21.54 -14.30
CA ASP A 536 4.29 21.77 -13.67
C ASP A 536 3.97 20.69 -12.63
N VAL A 537 4.32 19.44 -12.92
CA VAL A 537 4.14 18.32 -11.98
C VAL A 537 5.04 18.49 -10.75
N VAL A 538 6.31 18.87 -10.94
CA VAL A 538 7.24 19.11 -9.84
C VAL A 538 6.80 20.32 -9.00
N VAL A 539 6.28 21.38 -9.62
CA VAL A 539 5.69 22.52 -8.91
C VAL A 539 4.47 22.09 -8.10
N GLY A 540 3.58 21.27 -8.66
CA GLY A 540 2.42 20.71 -7.94
C GLY A 540 2.85 19.87 -6.73
N ILE A 541 3.84 19.00 -6.90
CA ILE A 541 4.43 18.22 -5.80
C ILE A 541 5.02 19.13 -4.72
N LEU A 542 5.81 20.14 -5.09
CA LEU A 542 6.40 21.07 -4.12
C LEU A 542 5.34 21.87 -3.37
N ARG A 543 4.30 22.33 -4.07
CA ARG A 543 3.17 23.04 -3.44
C ARG A 543 2.42 22.12 -2.47
N PHE A 544 2.18 20.87 -2.85
CA PHE A 544 1.61 19.87 -1.95
C PHE A 544 2.47 19.70 -0.69
N MET A 545 3.79 19.53 -0.85
CA MET A 545 4.70 19.33 0.28
C MET A 545 4.72 20.54 1.24
N ARG A 546 4.76 21.77 0.71
CA ARG A 546 4.69 23.00 1.53
C ARG A 546 3.33 23.17 2.21
N GLY A 547 2.24 22.95 1.47
CA GLY A 547 0.88 23.06 1.98
C GLY A 547 0.57 22.10 3.14
N HIS A 548 1.30 20.99 3.22
CA HIS A 548 1.20 20.01 4.31
C HIS A 548 2.32 20.12 5.36
N GLY A 549 3.18 21.15 5.27
CA GLY A 549 4.29 21.37 6.21
C GLY A 549 5.35 20.26 6.20
N ILE A 550 5.49 19.52 5.09
CA ILE A 550 6.49 18.45 4.94
C ILE A 550 7.88 19.04 4.73
N VAL A 551 7.93 20.16 4.01
CA VAL A 551 9.14 20.87 3.63
C VAL A 551 8.94 22.35 3.93
N GLU A 552 10.02 23.03 4.32
CA GLU A 552 10.00 24.47 4.59
C GLU A 552 9.81 25.28 3.29
N ASP A 553 9.39 26.53 3.44
CA ASP A 553 9.12 27.46 2.34
C ASP A 553 10.37 27.88 1.57
#